data_AF-A0A2X5NH51-F1
#
_entry.id   AF-A0A2X5NH51-F1
#
_cell.length_a   1.000
_cell.length_b   1.000
_cell.length_c   1.000
_cell.angle_alpha   90.00
_cell.angle_beta   90.00
_cell.angle_gamma   90.00
#
_symmetry.space_group_name_H-M   'P 1'
#
loop_
_entity.id
_entity.type
_entity.pdbx_description
1 polymer ?
#
loop_
_entity_poly.entity_id
_entity_poly.type
_entity_poly.pdbx_seq_one_letter_code
_entity_poly.pdbx_strand_id
1 'polypeptide(L)'
;MSFTEGFFELFVSYDPLLPLALNIKSDGLAETLKNLLREYNIHNYFCFDMSVPDMLSYISAGVNVFARLSEFECENSLLSQVQGIWLDNFINDQCDGERIQRLIVRGLPVCCVSPELHQRDPAEYWQQLRKVAGGLPVTDALMLCTDVPDQAREVFREH
;
A
#
# COMPACT_ATOMS: atom_id res chain seq x y z
N MET A 1 -26.02 3.10 11.08
CA MET A 1 -24.58 2.86 11.01
C MET A 1 -24.31 2.00 9.79
N SER A 2 -23.63 2.58 8.80
CA SER A 2 -23.15 1.83 7.65
C SER A 2 -22.03 0.88 8.07
N PHE A 3 -21.73 -0.12 7.23
CA PHE A 3 -20.60 -1.02 7.47
C PHE A 3 -19.27 -0.26 7.63
N THR A 4 -19.06 0.78 6.81
CA THR A 4 -17.85 1.61 6.83
C THR A 4 -17.68 2.36 8.14
N GLU A 5 -18.75 2.98 8.65
CA GLU A 5 -18.74 3.67 9.95
C GLU A 5 -18.37 2.71 11.08
N GLY A 6 -18.98 1.52 11.10
CA GLY A 6 -18.66 0.50 12.10
C GLY A 6 -17.21 0.01 12.02
N PHE A 7 -16.66 -0.12 10.81
CA PHE A 7 -15.25 -0.48 10.61
C PHE A 7 -14.30 0.62 11.11
N PHE A 8 -14.57 1.90 10.81
CA PHE A 8 -13.74 3.01 11.29
C PHE A 8 -13.80 3.18 12.80
N GLU A 9 -14.97 3.00 13.42
CA GLU A 9 -15.07 2.97 14.88
C GLU A 9 -14.23 1.86 15.50
N LEU A 10 -14.30 0.65 14.93
CA LEU A 10 -13.51 -0.48 15.40
C LEU A 10 -12.00 -0.19 15.26
N PHE A 11 -11.57 0.29 14.09
CA PHE A 11 -10.17 0.65 13.83
C PHE A 11 -9.66 1.69 14.83
N VAL A 12 -10.39 2.79 15.01
CA VAL A 12 -10.02 3.87 15.94
C VAL A 12 -10.03 3.38 17.40
N SER A 13 -10.93 2.46 17.76
CA SER A 13 -10.97 1.89 19.10
C SER A 13 -9.79 0.96 19.41
N TYR A 14 -9.17 0.39 18.37
CA TYR A 14 -8.02 -0.49 18.51
C TYR A 14 -6.71 0.33 18.56
N ASP A 15 -6.37 1.01 17.46
CA ASP A 15 -5.25 1.94 17.39
C ASP A 15 -5.34 2.82 16.12
N PRO A 16 -5.64 4.13 16.26
CA PRO A 16 -5.77 5.04 15.11
C PRO A 16 -4.43 5.40 14.47
N LEU A 17 -3.29 4.99 15.05
CA LEU A 17 -1.96 5.25 14.51
C LEU A 17 -1.47 4.14 13.57
N LEU A 18 -2.15 2.99 13.52
CA LEU A 18 -1.80 1.93 12.59
C LEU A 18 -1.97 2.39 11.13
N PRO A 19 -1.13 1.93 10.20
CA PRO A 19 -1.31 2.23 8.79
C PRO A 19 -2.58 1.55 8.27
N LEU A 20 -3.48 2.34 7.68
CA LEU A 20 -4.72 1.86 7.08
C LEU A 20 -4.65 1.90 5.55
N ALA A 21 -4.53 0.73 4.93
CA ALA A 21 -4.57 0.58 3.47
C ALA A 21 -6.03 0.36 3.01
N LEU A 22 -6.54 1.23 2.14
CA LEU A 22 -7.94 1.20 1.67
C LEU A 22 -8.04 0.88 0.19
N ASN A 23 -8.61 -0.27 -0.14
CA ASN A 23 -8.95 -0.65 -1.51
C ASN A 23 -10.44 -0.39 -1.77
N ILE A 24 -10.76 0.73 -2.43
CA ILE A 24 -12.14 1.10 -2.72
C ILE A 24 -12.56 0.46 -4.03
N LYS A 25 -13.54 -0.45 -3.96
CA LYS A 25 -14.03 -1.23 -5.11
C LYS A 25 -15.13 -0.51 -5.91
N SER A 26 -15.22 0.81 -5.83
CA SER A 26 -16.24 1.62 -6.52
C SER A 26 -15.73 3.05 -6.74
N ASP A 27 -15.89 3.54 -7.96
CA ASP A 27 -15.42 4.87 -8.38
C ASP A 27 -16.31 6.00 -7.83
N GLY A 28 -15.77 7.22 -7.82
CA GLY A 28 -16.54 8.43 -7.49
C GLY A 28 -16.82 8.64 -6.00
N LEU A 29 -16.14 7.87 -5.14
CA LEU A 29 -16.30 7.93 -3.68
C LEU A 29 -15.27 8.81 -2.95
N ALA A 30 -14.39 9.49 -3.70
CA ALA A 30 -13.28 10.28 -3.13
C ALA A 30 -13.72 11.27 -2.03
N GLU A 31 -14.71 12.11 -2.30
CA GLU A 31 -15.20 13.13 -1.34
C GLU A 31 -15.94 12.49 -0.15
N THR A 32 -16.73 11.44 -0.40
CA THR A 32 -17.42 10.71 0.66
C THR A 32 -16.41 10.07 1.62
N LEU A 33 -15.39 9.41 1.08
CA LEU A 33 -14.33 8.79 1.86
C LEU A 33 -13.55 9.84 2.66
N LYS A 34 -13.16 10.95 2.03
CA LYS A 34 -12.45 12.05 2.69
C LYS A 34 -13.22 12.58 3.91
N ASN A 35 -14.53 12.78 3.77
CA ASN A 35 -15.35 13.27 4.87
C ASN A 35 -15.39 12.28 6.04
N LEU A 36 -15.54 10.98 5.75
CA LEU A 36 -15.51 9.94 6.79
C LEU A 36 -14.14 9.85 7.47
N LEU A 37 -13.04 9.83 6.71
CA LEU A 37 -11.69 9.80 7.30
C LEU A 37 -11.45 10.99 8.23
N ARG A 38 -11.94 12.17 7.86
CA ARG A 38 -11.88 13.37 8.69
C ARG A 38 -12.75 13.25 9.95
N GLU A 39 -13.98 12.77 9.81
CA GLU A 39 -14.91 12.59 10.92
C GLU A 39 -14.33 11.67 12.01
N TYR A 40 -13.69 10.58 11.60
CA TYR A 40 -13.07 9.60 12.48
C TYR A 40 -11.61 9.93 12.86
N ASN A 41 -11.06 11.08 12.44
CA ASN A 41 -9.68 11.51 12.69
C ASN A 41 -8.61 10.48 12.24
N ILE A 42 -8.83 9.84 11.10
CA ILE A 42 -7.90 8.86 10.52
C ILE A 42 -6.91 9.59 9.62
N HIS A 43 -5.63 9.55 10.00
CA HIS A 43 -4.56 10.27 9.31
C HIS A 43 -3.49 9.35 8.70
N ASN A 44 -3.22 8.20 9.33
CA ASN A 44 -2.25 7.23 8.81
C ASN A 44 -2.93 6.25 7.85
N TYR A 45 -3.22 6.71 6.63
CA TYR A 45 -3.90 5.90 5.63
C TYR A 45 -3.39 6.18 4.21
N PHE A 46 -3.70 5.26 3.30
CA PHE A 46 -3.59 5.48 1.86
C PHE A 46 -4.64 4.66 1.11
N CYS A 47 -5.10 5.18 -0.03
CA CYS A 47 -5.91 4.43 -0.99
C CYS A 47 -5.02 3.84 -2.09
N PHE A 48 -5.38 2.68 -2.61
CA PHE A 48 -4.61 1.99 -3.65
C PHE A 48 -5.52 1.22 -4.61
N ASP A 49 -4.93 0.65 -5.67
CA ASP A 49 -5.62 -0.25 -6.63
C ASP A 49 -6.77 0.41 -7.44
N MET A 50 -6.68 1.73 -7.65
CA MET A 50 -7.67 2.50 -8.42
C MET A 50 -7.30 2.56 -9.91
N SER A 51 -8.30 2.80 -10.75
CA SER A 51 -8.07 3.22 -12.14
C SER A 51 -7.41 4.61 -12.19
N VAL A 52 -6.71 4.94 -13.27
CA VAL A 52 -6.11 6.29 -13.43
C VAL A 52 -7.15 7.41 -13.35
N PRO A 53 -8.33 7.33 -14.01
CA PRO A 53 -9.37 8.35 -13.87
C PRO A 53 -9.84 8.54 -12.41
N ASP A 54 -10.09 7.47 -11.67
CA ASP A 54 -10.56 7.57 -10.29
C ASP A 54 -9.43 8.09 -9.37
N MET A 55 -8.20 7.64 -9.58
CA MET A 55 -7.02 8.14 -8.87
C MET A 55 -6.88 9.66 -8.97
N LEU A 56 -7.14 10.26 -10.14
CA LEU A 56 -7.13 11.72 -10.31
C LEU A 56 -8.17 12.41 -9.43
N SER A 57 -9.35 11.82 -9.27
CA SER A 57 -10.39 12.34 -8.37
C SER A 57 -9.95 12.29 -6.90
N TYR A 58 -9.26 11.22 -6.47
CA TYR A 58 -8.74 11.11 -5.11
C TYR A 58 -7.61 12.12 -4.84
N ILE A 59 -6.69 12.28 -5.79
CA ILE A 59 -5.62 13.29 -5.72
C ILE A 59 -6.24 14.70 -5.64
N SER A 60 -7.22 15.01 -6.48
CA SER A 60 -7.91 16.31 -6.46
C SER A 60 -8.67 16.56 -5.16
N ALA A 61 -9.20 15.51 -4.54
CA ALA A 61 -9.83 15.60 -3.23
C ALA A 61 -8.79 15.73 -2.09
N GLY A 62 -7.49 15.53 -2.35
CA GLY A 62 -6.45 15.55 -1.33
C GLY A 62 -6.47 14.31 -0.43
N VAL A 63 -6.95 13.18 -0.96
CA VAL A 63 -6.87 11.87 -0.30
C VAL A 63 -5.50 11.27 -0.56
N ASN A 64 -4.88 10.67 0.46
CA ASN A 64 -3.59 10.01 0.29
C ASN A 64 -3.71 8.79 -0.64
N VAL A 65 -2.82 8.69 -1.63
CA VAL A 65 -2.84 7.63 -2.64
C VAL A 65 -1.48 6.97 -2.77
N PHE A 66 -1.50 5.64 -2.92
CA PHE A 66 -0.39 4.86 -3.44
C PHE A 66 -0.69 4.47 -4.89
N ALA A 67 0.13 4.93 -5.84
CA ALA A 67 -0.04 4.58 -7.24
C ALA A 67 0.34 3.12 -7.48
N ARG A 68 -0.44 2.39 -8.26
CA ARG A 68 -0.08 1.04 -8.66
C ARG A 68 1.04 1.08 -9.70
N LEU A 69 2.04 0.26 -9.46
CA LEU A 69 3.12 -0.04 -10.39
C LEU A 69 3.19 -1.54 -10.56
N SER A 70 3.29 -1.99 -11.81
CA SER A 70 3.33 -3.41 -12.16
C SER A 70 4.17 -3.63 -13.42
N GLU A 71 4.12 -4.85 -13.96
CA GLU A 71 4.66 -5.19 -15.27
C GLU A 71 3.84 -4.58 -16.42
N PHE A 72 2.59 -4.18 -16.13
CA PHE A 72 1.68 -3.57 -17.10
C PHE A 72 1.54 -2.06 -16.90
N GLU A 73 1.88 -1.56 -15.72
CA GLU A 73 1.70 -0.17 -15.31
C GLU A 73 3.06 0.43 -14.92
N CYS A 74 3.60 1.22 -15.84
CA CYS A 74 4.87 1.92 -15.68
C CYS A 74 4.71 3.25 -14.94
N GLU A 75 5.83 3.77 -14.43
CA GLU A 75 5.88 5.12 -13.87
C GLU A 75 5.37 6.16 -14.88
N ASN A 76 4.55 7.09 -14.41
CA ASN A 76 3.97 8.16 -15.22
C ASN A 76 4.03 9.51 -14.49
N SER A 77 3.52 10.57 -15.11
CA SER A 77 3.57 11.94 -14.58
C SER A 77 2.80 12.14 -13.27
N LEU A 78 1.94 11.21 -12.86
CA LEU A 78 1.18 11.27 -11.60
C LEU A 78 2.03 10.86 -10.40
N LEU A 79 3.21 10.28 -10.63
CA LEU A 79 4.10 9.84 -9.55
C LEU A 79 4.55 10.99 -8.62
N SER A 80 4.59 12.23 -9.12
CA SER A 80 4.90 13.42 -8.32
C SER A 80 3.73 13.92 -7.46
N GLN A 81 2.55 13.32 -7.59
CA GLN A 81 1.31 13.74 -6.92
C GLN A 81 0.80 12.71 -5.90
N VAL A 82 1.42 11.53 -5.83
CA VAL A 82 1.05 10.44 -4.92
C VAL A 82 1.99 10.34 -3.73
N GLN A 83 1.55 9.67 -2.67
CA GLN A 83 2.25 9.58 -1.39
C GLN A 83 3.06 8.29 -1.26
N GLY A 84 2.94 7.37 -2.21
CA GLY A 84 3.70 6.13 -2.23
C GLY A 84 3.32 5.24 -3.41
N ILE A 85 3.78 4.00 -3.35
CA ILE A 85 3.65 3.01 -4.41
C ILE A 85 3.04 1.72 -3.88
N TRP A 86 2.04 1.24 -4.60
CA TRP A 86 1.52 -0.11 -4.50
C TRP A 86 2.19 -0.96 -5.59
N LEU A 87 3.21 -1.74 -5.23
CA LEU A 87 4.01 -2.50 -6.18
C LEU A 87 3.45 -3.91 -6.33
N ASP A 88 2.67 -4.10 -7.38
CA ASP A 88 1.91 -5.32 -7.63
C ASP A 88 2.47 -6.07 -8.84
N ASN A 89 3.16 -7.19 -8.58
CA ASN A 89 3.68 -8.04 -9.64
C ASN A 89 2.65 -9.13 -9.95
N PHE A 90 1.91 -9.00 -11.05
CA PHE A 90 0.84 -9.94 -11.41
C PHE A 90 1.38 -11.28 -11.90
N ILE A 91 2.56 -11.28 -12.55
CA ILE A 91 3.11 -12.46 -13.22
C ILE A 91 4.55 -12.76 -12.82
N ASN A 92 5.30 -11.76 -12.37
CA ASN A 92 6.70 -11.91 -12.04
C ASN A 92 6.89 -12.32 -10.57
N ASP A 93 7.63 -13.41 -10.33
CA ASP A 93 7.97 -13.88 -8.98
C ASP A 93 9.20 -13.17 -8.39
N GLN A 94 9.91 -12.38 -9.20
CA GLN A 94 11.16 -11.74 -8.80
C GLN A 94 10.92 -10.39 -8.14
N CYS A 95 11.58 -10.18 -7.01
CA CYS A 95 11.60 -8.90 -6.30
C CYS A 95 12.59 -7.96 -6.99
N ASP A 96 12.09 -6.86 -7.54
CA ASP A 96 12.91 -5.80 -8.14
C ASP A 96 13.45 -4.87 -7.04
N GLY A 97 14.48 -5.34 -6.34
CA GLY A 97 15.10 -4.62 -5.23
C GLY A 97 15.67 -3.26 -5.64
N GLU A 98 16.22 -3.13 -6.86
CA GLU A 98 16.74 -1.87 -7.37
C GLU A 98 15.62 -0.84 -7.55
N ARG A 99 14.48 -1.25 -8.12
CA ARG A 99 13.30 -0.39 -8.24
C ARG A 99 12.78 0.04 -6.87
N ILE A 100 12.66 -0.89 -5.92
CA ILE A 100 12.20 -0.57 -4.55
C ILE A 100 13.11 0.49 -3.91
N GLN A 101 14.43 0.26 -3.93
CA GLN A 101 15.39 1.20 -3.35
C GLN A 101 15.34 2.57 -4.04
N ARG A 102 15.25 2.60 -5.38
CA ARG A 102 15.14 3.85 -6.16
C ARG A 102 13.90 4.65 -5.74
N LEU A 103 12.75 4.00 -5.55
CA LEU A 103 11.51 4.65 -5.15
C LEU A 103 11.60 5.21 -3.73
N ILE A 104 12.12 4.42 -2.78
CA ILE A 104 12.30 4.85 -1.39
C ILE A 104 13.26 6.03 -1.29
N VAL A 105 14.38 6.01 -2.03
CA VAL A 105 15.34 7.13 -2.08
C VAL A 105 14.71 8.42 -2.63
N ARG A 106 13.70 8.29 -3.51
CA ARG A 106 12.91 9.44 -4.00
C ARG A 106 11.89 9.96 -2.99
N GLY A 107 11.82 9.37 -1.80
CA GLY A 107 10.86 9.71 -0.76
C GLY A 107 9.49 9.10 -0.95
N LEU A 108 9.37 8.04 -1.76
CA LEU A 108 8.12 7.30 -1.96
C LEU A 108 8.17 5.98 -1.20
N PRO A 109 7.42 5.83 -0.10
CA PRO A 109 7.16 4.54 0.51
C PRO A 109 6.62 3.53 -0.51
N VAL A 110 6.98 2.26 -0.34
CA VAL A 110 6.58 1.17 -1.23
C VAL A 110 5.89 0.09 -0.42
N CYS A 111 4.67 -0.26 -0.80
CA CYS A 111 3.99 -1.46 -0.33
C CYS A 111 4.05 -2.53 -1.41
N CYS A 112 4.79 -3.61 -1.11
CA CYS A 112 4.99 -4.75 -1.99
C CYS A 112 3.84 -5.74 -1.85
N VAL A 113 3.23 -6.12 -2.96
CA VAL A 113 2.21 -7.18 -3.00
C VAL A 113 2.90 -8.52 -3.04
N SER A 114 2.52 -9.37 -2.11
CA SER A 114 3.11 -10.69 -1.97
C SER A 114 2.58 -11.67 -3.04
N PRO A 115 3.42 -12.56 -3.61
CA PRO A 115 3.02 -13.45 -4.71
C PRO A 115 1.85 -14.40 -4.41
N GLU A 116 1.61 -14.77 -3.15
CA GLU A 116 0.50 -15.65 -2.76
C GLU A 116 -0.87 -15.02 -2.98
N LEU A 117 -0.97 -13.68 -3.02
CA LEU A 117 -2.19 -12.98 -3.44
C LEU A 117 -2.55 -13.29 -4.90
N HIS A 118 -1.58 -13.77 -5.68
CA HIS A 118 -1.73 -14.29 -7.04
C HIS A 118 -1.59 -15.81 -7.10
N GLN A 119 -1.75 -16.52 -5.98
CA GLN A 119 -1.68 -17.98 -5.86
C GLN A 119 -0.31 -18.58 -6.23
N ARG A 120 0.77 -17.84 -5.98
CA ARG A 120 2.16 -18.29 -6.20
C ARG A 120 2.91 -18.45 -4.88
N ASP A 121 4.03 -19.18 -4.90
CA ASP A 121 4.86 -19.39 -3.72
C ASP A 121 5.63 -18.10 -3.37
N PRO A 122 5.45 -17.52 -2.17
CA PRO A 122 6.12 -16.28 -1.79
C PRO A 122 7.55 -16.49 -1.29
N ALA A 123 8.01 -17.73 -1.08
CA ALA A 123 9.25 -18.01 -0.36
C ALA A 123 10.48 -17.31 -0.97
N GLU A 124 10.67 -17.41 -2.29
CA GLU A 124 11.81 -16.76 -2.96
C GLU A 124 11.69 -15.24 -2.89
N TYR A 125 10.51 -14.70 -3.22
CA TYR A 125 10.23 -13.27 -3.20
C TYR A 125 10.48 -12.64 -1.82
N TRP A 126 10.01 -13.27 -0.75
CA TRP A 126 10.24 -12.79 0.63
C TRP A 126 11.71 -12.83 1.03
N GLN A 127 12.46 -13.86 0.63
CA GLN A 127 13.91 -13.88 0.89
C GLN A 127 14.64 -12.75 0.17
N GLN A 128 14.24 -12.43 -1.06
CA GLN A 128 14.79 -11.30 -1.80
C GLN A 128 14.39 -9.97 -1.15
N LEU A 129 13.11 -9.78 -0.84
CA LEU A 129 12.58 -8.57 -0.19
C LEU A 129 13.23 -8.32 1.17
N ARG A 130 13.46 -9.37 1.95
CA ARG A 130 14.16 -9.29 3.24
C ARG A 130 15.61 -8.78 3.09
N LYS A 131 16.32 -9.19 2.04
CA LYS A 131 17.67 -8.68 1.74
C LYS A 131 17.62 -7.20 1.39
N VAL A 132 16.61 -6.77 0.62
CA VAL A 132 16.38 -5.36 0.29
C VAL A 132 16.10 -4.56 1.56
N ALA A 133 15.19 -5.03 2.42
CA ALA A 133 14.83 -4.40 3.68
C ALA A 133 16.04 -4.23 4.62
N GLY A 134 16.90 -5.26 4.72
CA GLY A 134 18.12 -5.19 5.54
C GLY A 134 19.16 -4.15 5.06
N GLY A 135 19.05 -3.66 3.83
CA GLY A 135 19.88 -2.57 3.30
C GLY A 135 19.26 -1.18 3.44
N LEU A 136 18.03 -1.06 3.95
CA LEU A 136 17.31 0.19 4.11
C LEU A 136 17.35 0.68 5.56
N PRO A 137 17.22 2.01 5.80
CA PRO A 137 17.01 2.54 7.14
C PRO A 137 15.73 1.98 7.75
N VAL A 138 15.74 1.72 9.06
CA VAL A 138 14.55 1.31 9.83
C VAL A 138 13.51 2.42 9.76
N THR A 139 12.51 2.24 8.92
CA THR A 139 11.45 3.20 8.59
C THR A 139 10.23 2.45 8.08
N ASP A 140 9.07 3.10 8.09
CA ASP A 140 7.83 2.57 7.49
C ASP A 140 7.80 2.74 5.96
N ALA A 141 8.96 2.98 5.32
CA ALA A 141 9.05 3.23 3.89
C ALA A 141 8.92 1.95 3.04
N LEU A 142 9.00 0.76 3.65
CA LEU A 142 8.80 -0.52 2.99
C LEU A 142 7.75 -1.33 3.75
N MET A 143 6.70 -1.74 3.04
CA MET A 143 5.59 -2.53 3.57
C MET A 143 5.39 -3.79 2.73
N LEU A 144 4.77 -4.81 3.31
CA LEU A 144 4.35 -6.03 2.62
C LEU A 144 2.84 -6.21 2.80
N CYS A 145 2.11 -6.38 1.70
CA CYS A 145 0.72 -6.85 1.74
C CYS A 145 0.68 -8.35 1.50
N THR A 146 0.11 -9.08 2.46
CA THR A 146 0.04 -10.54 2.46
C THR A 146 -1.21 -11.03 3.19
N ASP A 147 -1.76 -12.17 2.75
CA ASP A 147 -2.84 -12.88 3.45
C ASP A 147 -2.33 -13.75 4.62
N VAL A 148 -1.01 -13.89 4.76
CA VAL A 148 -0.35 -14.72 5.78
C VAL A 148 0.62 -13.88 6.65
N PRO A 149 0.13 -12.83 7.33
CA PRO A 149 0.98 -11.88 8.07
C PRO A 149 1.80 -12.53 9.19
N ASP A 150 1.27 -13.56 9.85
CA ASP A 150 2.02 -14.26 10.92
C ASP A 150 3.22 -15.05 10.35
N GLN A 151 3.10 -15.65 9.17
CA GLN A 151 4.22 -16.30 8.49
C GLN A 151 5.26 -15.28 8.04
N ALA A 152 4.81 -14.13 7.53
CA ALA A 152 5.70 -13.04 7.17
C ALA A 152 6.51 -12.57 8.39
N ARG A 153 5.87 -12.36 9.56
CA ARG A 153 6.58 -11.97 10.80
C ARG A 153 7.72 -12.93 11.15
N GLU A 154 7.52 -14.24 11.02
CA GLU A 154 8.57 -15.24 11.24
C GLU A 154 9.73 -15.11 10.26
N VAL A 155 9.44 -14.90 8.97
CA VAL A 155 10.45 -14.78 7.91
C VAL A 155 11.25 -13.49 8.02
N PHE A 156 10.57 -12.37 8.28
CA PHE A 156 11.17 -11.05 8.41
C PHE A 156 11.76 -10.76 9.80
N ARG A 157 11.45 -11.61 10.80
CA ARG A 157 11.86 -11.48 12.21
C ARG A 157 11.33 -10.20 12.86
N GLU A 158 10.08 -9.89 12.60
CA GLU A 158 9.35 -8.80 13.27
C GLU A 158 8.69 -9.37 14.54
N HIS A 159 8.92 -8.70 15.67
CA HIS A 159 8.40 -9.07 17.00
C HIS A 159 7.51 -7.96 17.55
#